data_AF-A0A662T1L0-F1
#
_entry.id   AF-A0A662T1L0-F1
#
_cell.length_a   1.000
_cell.length_b   1.000
_cell.length_c   1.000
_cell.angle_alpha   90.00
_cell.angle_beta   90.00
_cell.angle_gamma   90.00
#
_symmetry.space_group_name_H-M   'P 1'
#
loop_
_entity.id
_entity.type
_entity.pdbx_description
1 polymer ?
#
loop_
_entity_poly.entity_id
_entity_poly.type
_entity_poly.pdbx_seq_one_letter_code
_entity_poly.pdbx_strand_id
1 'polypeptide(L)'
;MPITVELPGEMEEKLRKLAEKAGVEPEELCRILLEEWLTEGDLVVGRVKRGVQHIAIDWPWGFTLLRKTDEGVSVLRKSIGIYEKSVLDYELI
;
A
#
# COMPACT_ATOMS: atom_id res chain seq x y z
N MET A 1 -6.59 19.13 -9.02
CA MET A 1 -7.83 18.99 -8.22
C MET A 1 -7.46 18.30 -6.92
N PRO A 2 -7.92 18.78 -5.75
CA PRO A 2 -7.68 18.07 -4.49
C PRO A 2 -8.40 16.72 -4.52
N ILE A 3 -7.75 15.67 -4.02
CA ILE A 3 -8.34 14.35 -3.82
C ILE A 3 -8.74 14.28 -2.35
N THR A 4 -10.03 14.02 -2.09
CA THR A 4 -10.53 13.75 -0.74
C THR A 4 -10.70 12.26 -0.58
N VAL A 5 -10.17 11.70 0.52
CA VAL A 5 -10.29 10.28 0.85
C VAL A 5 -11.01 10.16 2.19
N GLU A 6 -12.10 9.40 2.22
CA GLU A 6 -12.79 9.04 3.46
C GLU A 6 -12.05 7.87 4.13
N LEU A 7 -11.62 8.09 5.37
CA LEU A 7 -10.98 7.05 6.19
C LEU A 7 -11.98 6.51 7.22
N PRO A 8 -11.92 5.21 7.54
CA PRO A 8 -12.60 4.69 8.72
C PRO A 8 -12.17 5.45 9.99
N GLY A 9 -13.09 5.72 10.91
CA GLY A 9 -12.82 6.59 12.08
C GLY A 9 -11.60 6.17 12.92
N GLU A 10 -11.35 4.87 13.09
CA GLU A 10 -10.15 4.37 13.78
C GLU A 10 -8.84 4.73 13.04
N MET A 11 -8.85 4.68 11.70
CA MET A 11 -7.68 5.02 10.88
C MET A 11 -7.43 6.53 10.90
N GLU A 12 -8.50 7.33 10.84
CA GLU A 12 -8.40 8.78 10.95
C GLU A 12 -7.81 9.21 12.31
N GLU A 13 -8.30 8.63 13.40
CA GLU A 13 -7.79 8.94 14.74
C GLU A 13 -6.30 8.55 14.88
N LYS A 14 -5.91 7.40 14.32
CA LYS A 14 -4.51 6.97 14.29
C LYS A 14 -3.64 7.94 13.50
N LEU A 15 -4.10 8.40 12.34
CA LEU A 15 -3.38 9.38 11.51
C LEU A 15 -3.19 10.70 12.27
N ARG A 16 -4.26 11.23 12.89
CA ARG A 16 -4.20 12.48 13.66
C ARG A 16 -3.20 12.40 14.80
N LYS A 17 -3.17 11.30 15.57
CA LYS A 17 -2.20 11.09 16.66
C LYS A 17 -0.75 11.03 16.15
N LEU A 18 -0.52 10.42 14.99
CA LEU A 18 0.82 10.38 14.39
C LEU A 18 1.26 11.77 13.92
N ALA A 19 0.36 12.54 13.31
CA ALA A 19 0.62 13.91 12.87
C ALA A 19 0.94 14.82 14.06
N GLU A 20 0.14 14.75 15.13
CA GLU A 20 0.39 15.49 16.37
C GLU A 20 1.75 15.13 16.98
N LYS A 21 2.09 13.84 17.06
CA LYS A 21 3.40 13.38 17.57
C LYS A 21 4.56 13.89 16.70
N ALA A 22 4.36 14.01 15.40
CA ALA A 22 5.35 14.53 14.47
C ALA A 22 5.38 16.08 14.40
N GLY A 23 4.40 16.76 15.03
CA GLY A 23 4.30 18.21 15.03
C GLY A 23 3.89 18.80 13.68
N VAL A 24 3.10 18.07 12.90
CA VAL A 24 2.62 18.47 11.56
C VAL A 24 1.10 18.29 11.44
N GLU A 25 0.50 18.92 10.43
CA GLU A 25 -0.91 18.68 10.09
C GLU A 25 -1.11 17.31 9.43
N PRO A 26 -2.27 16.64 9.60
CA PRO A 26 -2.55 15.34 9.00
C PRO A 26 -2.36 15.30 7.48
N GLU A 27 -2.74 16.36 6.77
CA GLU A 27 -2.59 16.50 5.32
C GLU A 27 -1.11 16.55 4.91
N GLU A 28 -0.29 17.25 5.71
CA GLU A 28 1.15 17.32 5.48
C GLU A 28 1.82 15.97 5.73
N LEU A 29 1.42 15.27 6.79
CA LEU A 29 1.89 13.90 7.03
C LEU A 29 1.51 12.96 5.88
N CYS A 30 0.26 13.01 5.39
CA CYS A 30 -0.16 12.22 4.24
C CYS A 30 0.64 12.54 2.98
N ARG A 31 0.91 13.84 2.73
CA ARG A 31 1.74 14.27 1.60
C ARG A 31 3.15 13.69 1.68
N ILE A 32 3.81 13.79 2.84
CA ILE A 32 5.15 13.24 3.07
C ILE A 32 5.16 11.73 2.82
N LEU A 33 4.20 11.00 3.40
CA LEU A 33 4.12 9.55 3.22
C LEU A 33 3.94 9.13 1.75
N LEU A 34 3.14 9.89 0.99
CA LEU A 34 2.97 9.64 -0.44
C LEU A 34 4.21 10.00 -1.25
N GLU A 35 4.88 11.11 -0.93
CA GLU A 35 6.13 11.53 -1.59
C GLU A 35 7.24 10.49 -1.37
N GLU A 36 7.42 10.03 -0.13
CA GLU A 36 8.39 8.98 0.23
C GLU A 36 8.08 7.68 -0.51
N TRP A 37 6.81 7.26 -0.53
CA TRP A 37 6.40 6.05 -1.25
C TRP A 37 6.62 6.14 -2.76
N LEU A 38 6.34 7.29 -3.38
CA LEU A 38 6.58 7.50 -4.82
C LEU A 38 8.09 7.61 -5.15
N THR A 39 8.93 7.89 -4.17
CA THR A 39 10.38 8.06 -4.36
C THR A 39 11.13 6.76 -4.16
N GLU A 40 10.82 6.02 -3.10
CA GLU A 40 11.56 4.79 -2.73
C GLU A 40 10.75 3.49 -2.87
N GLY A 41 9.43 3.59 -3.03
CA GLY A 41 8.56 2.44 -3.24
C GLY A 41 8.28 2.15 -4.72
N ASP A 42 7.58 1.04 -4.95
CA ASP A 42 7.09 0.67 -6.28
C ASP A 42 5.67 0.07 -6.19
N LEU A 43 4.95 0.08 -7.30
CA LEU A 43 3.64 -0.51 -7.45
C LEU A 43 3.65 -1.48 -8.64
N VAL A 44 3.72 -2.77 -8.34
CA VAL A 44 3.65 -3.82 -9.36
C VAL A 44 2.20 -4.27 -9.53
N VAL A 45 1.62 -3.94 -10.67
CA VAL A 45 0.25 -4.35 -11.03
C VAL A 45 0.31 -5.59 -11.94
N GLY A 46 -0.07 -6.75 -11.38
CA GLY A 46 -0.07 -8.01 -12.10
C GLY A 46 -1.16 -8.10 -13.18
N ARG A 47 -1.06 -9.14 -14.04
CA ARG A 47 -2.10 -9.45 -15.04
C ARG A 47 -3.37 -10.00 -14.36
N VAL A 48 -4.52 -9.73 -14.95
CA VAL A 48 -5.79 -10.34 -14.54
C VAL A 48 -5.80 -11.82 -14.94
N LYS A 49 -6.05 -12.71 -13.98
CA LYS A 49 -6.27 -14.14 -14.21
C LYS A 49 -7.55 -14.57 -13.50
N ARG A 50 -8.51 -15.15 -14.25
CA ARG A 50 -9.79 -15.65 -13.73
C ARG A 50 -10.54 -14.61 -12.88
N GLY A 51 -10.58 -13.36 -13.34
CA GLY A 51 -11.26 -12.25 -12.63
C GLY A 51 -10.50 -11.68 -11.43
N VAL A 52 -9.29 -12.18 -11.14
CA VAL A 52 -8.46 -11.70 -10.02
C VAL A 52 -7.23 -10.99 -10.56
N GLN A 53 -6.92 -9.83 -10.02
CA GLN A 53 -5.68 -9.10 -10.23
C GLN A 53 -4.93 -8.97 -8.91
N HIS A 54 -3.65 -9.32 -8.90
CA HIS A 54 -2.78 -9.08 -7.75
C HIS A 54 -2.03 -7.77 -7.94
N ILE A 55 -1.91 -7.01 -6.87
CA ILE A 55 -1.13 -5.76 -6.83
C ILE A 55 -0.16 -5.90 -5.66
N ALA A 56 1.13 -5.69 -5.92
CA ALA A 56 2.12 -5.56 -4.87
C ALA A 56 2.43 -4.08 -4.66
N ILE A 57 2.29 -3.60 -3.43
CA ILE A 57 2.82 -2.32 -3.00
C ILE A 57 4.15 -2.61 -2.32
N ASP A 58 5.23 -2.17 -2.93
CA ASP A 58 6.57 -2.27 -2.37
C ASP A 58 6.85 -1.03 -1.52
N TRP A 59 7.31 -1.28 -0.31
CA TRP A 59 7.73 -0.25 0.64
C TRP A 59 9.21 -0.47 0.94
N PRO A 60 9.96 0.57 1.33
CA PRO A 60 11.36 0.43 1.75
C PRO A 60 11.59 -0.62 2.86
N TRP A 61 10.55 -0.89 3.67
CA TRP A 61 10.57 -1.84 4.78
C TRP A 61 9.86 -3.18 4.50
N GLY A 62 9.48 -3.46 3.25
CA GLY A 62 8.85 -4.70 2.81
C GLY A 62 7.63 -4.46 1.93
N PHE A 63 6.84 -5.49 1.64
CA PHE A 63 5.75 -5.39 0.66
C PHE A 63 4.37 -5.73 1.23
N THR A 64 3.33 -5.15 0.64
CA THR A 64 1.92 -5.49 0.87
C THR A 64 1.31 -6.05 -0.40
N LEU A 65 0.70 -7.24 -0.32
CA LEU A 65 -0.04 -7.82 -1.43
C LEU A 65 -1.53 -7.50 -1.30
N LEU A 66 -2.10 -7.02 -2.39
CA LEU A 66 -3.52 -6.76 -2.55
C LEU A 66 -4.13 -7.69 -3.58
N ARG A 67 -5.35 -8.14 -3.31
CA ARG A 67 -6.22 -8.84 -4.25
C ARG A 67 -7.30 -7.88 -4.73
N LYS A 68 -7.33 -7.62 -6.02
CA LYS A 68 -8.39 -6.89 -6.69
C LYS A 68 -9.29 -7.86 -7.45
N THR A 69 -10.59 -7.78 -7.16
CA THR A 69 -11.67 -8.46 -7.87
C THR A 69 -12.68 -7.42 -8.35
N ASP A 70 -13.75 -7.86 -9.00
CA ASP A 70 -14.93 -7.07 -9.34
C ASP A 70 -15.61 -6.45 -8.10
N GLU A 71 -15.54 -7.13 -6.95
CA GLU A 71 -16.06 -6.65 -5.66
C GLU A 71 -15.20 -5.56 -5.00
N GLY A 72 -13.96 -5.35 -5.46
CA GLY A 72 -13.06 -4.32 -4.92
C GLY A 72 -11.65 -4.81 -4.61
N VAL A 73 -10.95 -4.08 -3.72
CA VAL A 73 -9.55 -4.34 -3.35
C VAL A 73 -9.47 -4.77 -1.89
N SER A 74 -8.74 -5.84 -1.61
CA SER A 74 -8.56 -6.39 -0.26
C SER A 74 -7.10 -6.74 0.00
N VAL A 75 -6.66 -6.65 1.25
CA VAL A 75 -5.31 -7.05 1.65
C VAL A 75 -5.23 -8.58 1.76
N LEU A 76 -4.25 -9.18 1.08
CA LEU A 76 -3.88 -10.58 1.30
C LEU A 76 -3.05 -10.67 2.59
N ARG A 77 -3.69 -11.01 3.72
CA ARG A 77 -2.97 -11.28 4.97
C ARG A 77 -2.13 -12.55 4.78
N LYS A 78 -0.81 -12.46 4.95
CA LYS A 78 0.13 -13.59 4.87
C LYS A 78 -0.33 -14.73 5.78
N SER A 79 -0.84 -15.82 5.21
CA SER A 79 -0.75 -17.14 5.81
C SER A 79 0.68 -17.64 5.55
N ILE A 80 1.36 -18.01 6.63
CA ILE A 80 2.76 -18.46 6.73
C ILE A 80 3.29 -19.12 5.44
N GLY A 81 4.41 -18.59 4.94
CA GLY A 81 5.13 -19.06 3.76
C GLY A 81 4.89 -18.19 2.53
N ILE A 82 5.92 -18.06 1.70
CA ILE A 82 5.93 -17.42 0.37
C ILE A 82 6.37 -15.93 0.36
N TYR A 83 7.54 -15.75 -0.26
CA TYR A 83 8.32 -14.56 -0.61
C TYR A 83 9.24 -13.99 0.49
N GLU A 84 10.35 -14.70 0.75
CA GLU A 84 11.61 -14.12 1.26
C GLU A 84 12.43 -13.41 0.17
N LYS A 85 12.00 -13.48 -1.10
CA LYS A 85 12.60 -12.76 -2.23
C LYS A 85 11.59 -11.83 -2.86
N SER A 86 12.08 -10.67 -3.32
CA SER A 86 11.28 -9.69 -4.03
C SER A 86 10.59 -10.35 -5.23
N VAL A 87 9.34 -9.95 -5.50
CA VAL A 87 8.63 -10.41 -6.71
C VAL A 87 9.36 -9.95 -7.99
N LEU A 88 10.26 -8.97 -7.86
CA LEU A 88 11.17 -8.50 -8.91
C LEU A 88 12.31 -9.48 -9.24
N ASP A 89 12.65 -10.41 -8.34
CA ASP A 89 13.69 -11.44 -8.58
C ASP A 89 13.20 -12.61 -9.46
N TYR A 90 11.93 -12.59 -9.86
CA TYR A 90 11.30 -13.68 -10.63
C TYR A 90 11.31 -13.47 -12.15
N GLU A 91 11.98 -12.44 -12.67
CA GLU A 91 12.32 -12.39 -14.09
C GLU A 91 13.60 -13.19 -14.34
N LEU A 92 13.46 -14.47 -14.71
CA LEU A 92 14.38 -15.24 -15.57
C LEU A 92 14.03 -16.75 -15.60
N ILE A 93 12.81 -17.15 -15.99
CA ILE A 93 12.53 -18.43 -16.69
C ILE A 93 11.33 -18.26 -17.62
#